data_AF-A0A530LZB8-F1
#
_entry.id   AF-A0A530LZB8-F1
#
_cell.length_a   1.000
_cell.length_b   1.000
_cell.length_c   1.000
_cell.angle_alpha   90.00
_cell.angle_beta   90.00
_cell.angle_gamma   90.00
#
_symmetry.space_group_name_H-M   'P 1'
#
loop_
_entity.id
_entity.type
_entity.pdbx_description
1 polymer ?
#
loop_
_entity_poly.entity_id
_entity_poly.type
_entity_poly.pdbx_seq_one_letter_code
_entity_poly.pdbx_strand_id
1 'polypeptide(L)' 'MSALYTTQARVTGGRAGHAETSDGLLKVDLAMPKELGGQGGATNPEQLFAAGYAACFESAIR' A
#
# COMPACT_ATOMS: atom_id res chain seq x y z
N MET A 1 -14.92 -21.73 -8.84
CA MET A 1 -14.03 -20.68 -9.36
C MET A 1 -12.68 -20.82 -8.67
N SER A 2 -11.58 -20.87 -9.42
CA SER A 2 -10.20 -20.87 -8.90
C SER A 2 -9.57 -19.49 -9.08
N ALA A 3 -8.59 -19.16 -8.25
CA ALA A 3 -7.86 -17.90 -8.38
C ALA A 3 -6.99 -17.90 -9.64
N LEU A 4 -7.11 -16.86 -10.47
CA LEU A 4 -6.23 -16.63 -11.63
C LEU A 4 -4.89 -16.00 -11.21
N TYR A 5 -4.92 -15.17 -10.17
CA TYR A 5 -3.76 -14.51 -9.59
C TYR A 5 -3.95 -14.36 -8.08
N THR A 6 -2.87 -14.44 -7.31
CA THR A 6 -2.87 -14.25 -5.86
C THR A 6 -1.54 -13.62 -5.44
N THR A 7 -1.60 -12.64 -4.54
CA THR A 7 -0.44 -12.03 -3.90
C THR A 7 -0.68 -11.90 -2.40
N GLN A 8 0.38 -11.72 -1.63
CA GLN A 8 0.35 -11.52 -0.19
C GLN A 8 1.32 -10.40 0.18
N ALA A 9 0.94 -9.58 1.15
CA ALA A 9 1.82 -8.61 1.78
C ALA A 9 1.87 -8.85 3.30
N ARG A 10 3.02 -8.57 3.90
CA ARG A 10 3.23 -8.58 5.35
C ARG A 10 3.53 -7.16 5.81
N VAL A 11 2.89 -6.76 6.90
CA VAL A 11 3.13 -5.47 7.56
C VAL A 11 3.66 -5.73 8.96
N THR A 12 4.74 -5.06 9.33
CA THR A 12 5.32 -5.07 10.68
C THR A 12 5.37 -3.63 11.20
N GLY A 13 5.17 -3.39 12.50
CA GLY A 13 5.26 -2.04 13.09
C GLY A 13 4.05 -1.10 12.89
N GLY A 14 2.98 -1.55 12.23
CA GLY A 14 1.73 -0.80 12.13
C GLY A 14 1.83 0.49 11.31
N ARG A 15 1.18 1.58 11.76
CA ARG A 15 1.10 2.87 11.01
C ARG A 15 2.43 3.62 10.88
N ALA A 16 3.46 3.19 11.60
CA ALA A 16 4.83 3.72 11.53
C ALA A 16 5.83 2.61 11.14
N GLY A 17 5.34 1.59 10.44
CA GLY A 17 6.02 0.33 10.20
C GLY A 17 6.55 0.16 8.78
N HIS A 18 6.67 -1.09 8.35
CA HIS A 18 7.12 -1.46 7.01
C HIS A 18 6.13 -2.46 6.39
N ALA A 19 5.86 -2.31 5.10
CA ALA A 19 5.01 -3.22 4.31
C ALA A 19 5.79 -3.78 3.12
N GLU A 20 5.74 -5.10 2.95
CA GLU A 20 6.42 -5.81 1.87
C GLU A 20 5.54 -6.91 1.27
N THR A 21 5.52 -7.03 -0.06
CA THR A 21 4.90 -8.17 -0.76
C THR A 21 5.81 -9.39 -0.72
N SER A 22 5.23 -10.61 -0.74
CA SER A 22 5.99 -11.86 -0.66
C SER A 22 6.97 -12.07 -1.83
N ASP A 23 6.74 -11.41 -2.97
CA ASP A 23 7.63 -11.37 -4.13
C ASP A 23 8.66 -10.23 -4.09
N GLY A 24 8.57 -9.34 -3.10
CA GLY A 24 9.48 -8.22 -2.89
C GLY A 24 9.34 -7.06 -3.88
N LEU A 25 8.33 -7.06 -4.74
CA LEU A 25 8.12 -6.00 -5.73
C LEU A 25 7.62 -4.69 -5.12
N LEU A 26 6.91 -4.76 -4.00
CA LEU A 26 6.54 -3.59 -3.20
C LEU A 26 7.20 -3.70 -1.83
N LYS A 27 8.03 -2.71 -1.49
CA LYS A 27 8.68 -2.56 -0.19
C LYS A 27 8.64 -1.10 0.21
N VAL A 28 7.83 -0.77 1.21
CA VAL A 28 7.59 0.63 1.58
C VAL A 28 7.56 0.81 3.08
N ASP A 29 8.18 1.89 3.54
CA ASP A 29 7.98 2.38 4.90
C ASP A 29 6.63 3.09 5.00
N LEU A 30 5.99 2.94 6.15
CA LEU A 30 4.72 3.56 6.49
C LEU A 30 4.94 4.61 7.57
N ALA A 31 4.29 5.75 7.42
CA ALA A 31 4.28 6.79 8.44
C ALA A 31 2.88 7.39 8.56
N MET A 32 2.51 7.78 9.77
CA MET A 32 1.31 8.57 9.98
C MET A 32 1.54 9.98 9.40
N PRO A 33 0.62 10.50 8.59
CA PRO A 33 0.77 11.83 7.99
C PRO A 33 0.74 12.93 9.06
N LYS A 34 1.34 14.08 8.73
CA LYS A 34 1.45 15.22 9.67
C LYS A 34 0.09 15.76 10.09
N GLU A 35 -0.86 15.71 9.18
CA GLU A 35 -2.25 16.13 9.34
C GLU A 35 -3.01 15.30 10.39
N LEU A 36 -2.53 14.07 10.66
CA LEU A 36 -3.06 13.20 11.71
C LEU A 36 -2.16 13.15 12.95
N GLY A 37 -1.21 14.09 13.08
CA GLY A 37 -0.30 14.18 14.23
C GLY A 37 0.94 13.29 14.14
N GLY A 38 1.22 12.70 12.97
CA GLY A 38 2.43 11.90 12.73
C GLY A 38 3.63 12.73 12.27
N GLN A 39 4.77 12.05 12.10
CA GLN A 39 5.98 12.69 11.56
C GLN A 39 5.93 12.86 10.03
N GLY A 40 5.09 12.10 9.34
CA GLY A 40 5.12 11.98 7.88
C GLY A 40 6.44 11.38 7.39
N GLY A 41 6.81 11.65 6.14
CA GLY A 41 8.11 11.26 5.57
C GLY A 41 8.16 9.87 4.93
N ALA A 42 7.09 9.09 5.04
CA ALA A 42 6.88 7.86 4.29
C ALA A 42 5.43 7.82 3.78
N THR A 43 5.06 6.78 3.01
CA THR A 43 3.69 6.64 2.52
C THR A 43 2.75 6.16 3.64
N ASN A 44 1.46 6.04 3.34
CA ASN A 44 0.46 5.55 4.28
C ASN A 44 -0.61 4.70 3.56
N PRO A 45 -1.42 3.93 4.31
CA PRO A 45 -2.45 3.09 3.70
C PRO A 45 -3.44 3.87 2.83
N GLU A 46 -3.76 5.10 3.19
CA GLU A 46 -4.69 5.94 2.43
C GLU A 46 -4.13 6.31 1.04
N GLN A 47 -2.85 6.65 0.94
CA GLN A 47 -2.15 6.89 -0.33
C GLN A 47 -2.03 5.62 -1.18
N LEU A 48 -1.69 4.48 -0.57
CA LEU A 48 -1.59 3.19 -1.28
C LEU A 48 -2.94 2.78 -1.87
N PHE A 49 -4.04 2.96 -1.11
CA PHE A 49 -5.38 2.71 -1.61
C PHE A 49 -5.74 3.64 -2.77
N ALA A 50 -5.48 4.95 -2.64
CA ALA A 50 -5.76 5.91 -3.70
C ALA A 50 -5.02 5.58 -5.00
N ALA A 51 -3.72 5.24 -4.91
CA ALA A 51 -2.91 4.86 -6.05
C ALA A 51 -3.41 3.56 -6.71
N GLY A 52 -3.66 2.52 -5.91
CA GLY A 52 -4.17 1.24 -6.41
C GLY A 52 -5.54 1.38 -7.07
N TYR A 53 -6.45 2.14 -6.46
CA TYR A 53 -7.77 2.39 -7.01
C TYR A 53 -7.71 3.15 -8.33
N ALA A 54 -6.96 4.26 -8.38
CA ALA A 54 -6.81 5.07 -9.58
C ALA A 54 -6.24 4.26 -10.76
N ALA A 55 -5.18 3.48 -10.52
CA ALA A 55 -4.57 2.63 -11.55
C ALA A 55 -5.54 1.56 -12.07
N CYS A 56 -6.25 0.88 -11.17
CA CYS A 56 -7.26 -0.12 -11.56
C CYS A 56 -8.41 0.52 -12.35
N PHE A 57 -8.91 1.68 -11.92
CA PHE A 57 -10.03 2.34 -12.58
C PHE A 57 -9.66 2.87 -13.96
N GLU A 58 -8.46 3.44 -14.11
CA GLU A 58 -7.94 3.84 -15.42
C GLU A 58 -7.83 2.63 -16.36
N SER A 59 -7.29 1.51 -15.87
CA SER A 59 -7.18 0.28 -16.67
C SER A 59 -8.54 -0.32 -17.05
N ALA A 60 -9.60 -0.08 -16.26
CA ALA A 60 -10.93 -0.58 -16.57
C ALA A 60 -11.64 0.27 -17.63
N ILE A 61 -11.25 1.55 -17.79
CA ILE A 61 -11.82 2.45 -18.79
C ILE A 61 -11.13 2.30 -20.16
N ARG A 62 -9.83 1.99 -20.16
CA ARG A 62 -9.03 1.78 -21.37
C ARG A 62 -9.37 0.46 -22.06
#